data_AF-A0A6N3BFP9-F1
#
_entry.id   AF-A0A6N3BFP9-F1
#
_cell.length_a   1.000
_cell.length_b   1.000
_cell.length_c   1.000
_cell.angle_alpha   90.00
_cell.angle_beta   90.00
_cell.angle_gamma   90.00
#
_symmetry.space_group_name_H-M   'P 1'
#
loop_
_entity.id
_entity.type
_entity.pdbx_description
1 polymer ?
#
loop_
_entity_poly.entity_id
_entity_poly.type
_entity_poly.pdbx_seq_one_letter_code
_entity_poly.pdbx_strand_id
1 'polypeptide(L)' 'MFLKIFNFIFYAGMIFFLGGITLSIVMEPELGHDEFWIYFYGSAYIISGVFILGWYFIYRRLKRNEKE' A
#
# COMPACT_ATOMS: atom_id res chain seq x y z
N MET A 1 -1.47 20.12 -10.49
CA MET A 1 -0.84 19.06 -11.33
C MET A 1 -0.02 18.09 -10.47
N PHE A 2 0.83 18.62 -9.59
CA PHE A 2 1.61 17.86 -8.60
C PHE A 2 0.78 16.84 -7.80
N LEU A 3 -0.35 17.25 -7.20
CA LEU A 3 -1.18 16.37 -6.38
C LEU A 3 -1.71 15.13 -7.14
N LYS A 4 -2.02 15.28 -8.44
CA LYS A 4 -2.46 14.15 -9.28
C LYS A 4 -1.31 13.18 -9.59
N ILE A 5 -0.12 13.71 -9.91
CA ILE A 5 1.08 12.91 -10.19
C ILE A 5 1.49 12.14 -8.93
N PHE A 6 1.57 12.82 -7.79
CA PHE A 6 1.91 12.18 -6.52
C PHE A 6 0.90 11.09 -6.16
N ASN A 7 -0.41 11.35 -6.34
CA ASN A 7 -1.44 10.34 -6.11
C ASN A 7 -1.26 9.09 -6.98
N PHE A 8 -0.93 9.27 -8.26
CA PHE A 8 -0.63 8.16 -9.15
C PHE A 8 0.60 7.37 -8.68
N ILE A 9 1.71 8.05 -8.37
CA ILE A 9 2.94 7.42 -7.88
C ILE A 9 2.67 6.64 -6.58
N PHE A 10 1.90 7.23 -5.66
CA PHE A 10 1.55 6.59 -4.39
C PHE A 10 0.80 5.28 -4.63
N TYR A 11 -0.29 5.29 -5.40
CA TYR A 11 -1.06 4.08 -5.67
C TYR A 11 -0.27 3.05 -6.48
N ALA A 12 0.54 3.48 -7.46
CA ALA A 12 1.43 2.59 -8.20
C ALA A 12 2.45 1.91 -7.28
N GLY A 13 3.04 2.66 -6.34
CA GLY A 13 3.93 2.14 -5.31
C GLY A 13 3.23 1.13 -4.39
N MET A 14 2.02 1.43 -3.93
CA MET A 14 1.24 0.51 -3.09
C MET A 14 0.91 -0.80 -3.82
N ILE A 15 0.50 -0.71 -5.09
CA ILE A 15 0.20 -1.89 -5.91
C ILE A 15 1.47 -2.71 -6.14
N PHE A 16 2.60 -2.07 -6.45
CA PHE A 16 3.87 -2.75 -6.63
C PHE A 16 4.33 -3.45 -5.35
N PHE A 17 4.21 -2.78 -4.19
CA PHE A 17 4.56 -3.33 -2.89
C PHE A 17 3.70 -4.55 -2.53
N LEU A 18 2.37 -4.42 -2.62
CA LEU A 18 1.44 -5.53 -2.35
C LEU A 18 1.62 -6.68 -3.35
N GLY A 19 1.85 -6.37 -4.62
CA GLY A 19 2.18 -7.34 -5.65
C GLY A 19 3.47 -8.10 -5.34
N GLY A 20 4.52 -7.39 -4.93
CA GLY A 20 5.79 -7.98 -4.52
C GLY A 20 5.66 -8.93 -3.33
N ILE A 21 4.91 -8.53 -2.30
CA ILE A 21 4.59 -9.41 -1.17
C ILE A 21 3.85 -10.66 -1.65
N THR A 22 2.81 -10.48 -2.45
CA THR A 22 1.99 -11.60 -2.95
C THR A 22 2.83 -12.57 -3.78
N LEU A 23 3.69 -12.05 -4.66
CA LEU A 23 4.60 -12.87 -5.47
C LEU A 23 5.62 -13.61 -4.62
N SER A 24 6.16 -12.99 -3.56
CA SER A 24 7.08 -13.68 -2.64
C SER A 24 6.44 -14.89 -1.97
N ILE A 25 5.18 -14.77 -1.53
CA ILE A 25 4.43 -15.88 -0.92
C ILE A 25 4.15 -16.98 -1.96
N VAL A 26 3.87 -16.62 -3.22
CA VAL A 26 3.60 -17.59 -4.29
C VAL A 26 4.85 -18.34 -4.73
N MET A 27 6.00 -17.65 -4.81
CA MET A 27 7.28 -18.25 -5.22
C MET A 27 7.88 -19.12 -4.12
N GLU A 28 7.70 -18.74 -2.85
CA GLU A 28 8.22 -19.45 -1.69
C GLU A 28 7.10 -19.71 -0.67
N PRO A 29 6.26 -20.73 -0.90
CA PRO A 29 5.11 -21.03 -0.03
C PRO A 29 5.53 -21.44 1.38
N GLU A 30 6.78 -21.85 1.58
CA GLU A 30 7.37 -22.14 2.90
C GLU A 30 7.34 -20.93 3.83
N LEU A 31 7.40 -19.70 3.28
CA LEU A 31 7.25 -18.46 4.04
C LEU A 31 5.83 -18.30 4.64
N GLY A 32 4.85 -19.02 4.10
CA GLY A 32 3.49 -19.09 4.65
C GLY A 32 3.34 -20.05 5.85
N HIS A 33 4.40 -20.79 6.20
CA HIS A 33 4.43 -21.73 7.31
C HIS A 33 5.31 -21.29 8.47
N ASP A 34 6.21 -20.33 8.23
CA ASP A 34 7.05 -19.73 9.25
C ASP A 34 6.28 -18.61 9.97
N GLU A 35 6.19 -18.72 11.29
CA GLU A 35 5.44 -17.80 12.14
C GLU A 35 5.93 -16.34 12.03
N PHE A 36 7.24 -16.13 11.91
CA PHE A 36 7.81 -14.79 11.73
C PHE A 36 7.36 -14.18 10.40
N TRP A 37 7.43 -14.95 9.32
CA TRP A 37 7.05 -14.48 7.98
C TRP A 37 5.53 -14.23 7.88
N ILE A 38 4.70 -15.06 8.49
CA ILE A 38 3.25 -14.83 8.58
C ILE A 38 2.95 -13.50 9.26
N TYR A 39 3.56 -13.21 10.42
CA TYR A 39 3.35 -11.94 11.11
C TYR A 39 3.90 -10.75 10.31
N PHE A 40 5.04 -10.92 9.65
CA PHE A 40 5.63 -9.90 8.80
C PHE A 40 4.70 -9.52 7.65
N TYR A 41 4.21 -10.51 6.89
CA TYR A 41 3.31 -10.27 5.77
C TYR A 41 1.94 -9.76 6.23
N GLY A 42 1.37 -10.34 7.27
CA GLY A 42 0.11 -9.88 7.86
C GLY A 42 0.20 -8.41 8.27
N SER A 43 1.28 -8.03 8.96
CA SER A 43 1.55 -6.64 9.35
C SER A 43 1.73 -5.74 8.13
N ALA A 44 2.44 -6.19 7.09
CA ALA A 44 2.66 -5.43 5.87
C ALA A 44 1.34 -5.13 5.13
N TYR A 45 0.40 -6.09 5.08
CA TYR A 45 -0.94 -5.87 4.52
C TYR A 45 -1.75 -4.87 5.36
N ILE A 46 -1.74 -5.00 6.69
CA ILE A 46 -2.45 -4.07 7.59
C ILE A 46 -1.92 -2.65 7.44
N ILE A 47 -0.60 -2.48 7.50
CA ILE A 47 0.07 -1.17 7.35
C ILE A 47 -0.27 -0.57 5.98
N SER A 48 -0.21 -1.38 4.92
CA SER A 48 -0.59 -0.93 3.58
C SER A 48 -2.03 -0.42 3.51
N GLY A 49 -2.97 -1.11 4.17
CA GLY A 49 -4.35 -0.66 4.28
C GLY A 49 -4.48 0.69 4.98
N VAL A 50 -3.76 0.88 6.09
CA VAL A 50 -3.71 2.17 6.83
C VAL A 50 -3.18 3.29 5.95
N PHE A 51 -2.09 3.06 5.22
CA PHE A 51 -1.52 4.06 4.31
C PHE A 51 -2.48 4.40 3.15
N ILE A 52 -3.13 3.41 2.54
CA ILE A 52 -4.11 3.63 1.47
C ILE A 52 -5.29 4.48 1.96
N LEU A 53 -5.87 4.13 3.12
CA LEU A 53 -6.99 4.87 3.70
C LEU A 53 -6.56 6.28 4.14
N GLY A 54 -5.44 6.39 4.85
CA GLY A 54 -4.89 7.66 5.30
C GLY A 54 -4.62 8.61 4.13
N TRP A 55 -3.97 8.11 3.08
CA TRP A 55 -3.72 8.89 1.86
C TRP A 55 -5.02 9.28 1.16
N TYR A 56 -6.01 8.39 1.07
CA TYR A 56 -7.32 8.72 0.48
C TYR A 56 -7.98 9.92 1.18
N PHE A 57 -7.98 9.96 2.51
CA PHE A 57 -8.53 11.09 3.27
C PHE A 57 -7.74 12.38 3.05
N ILE A 58 -6.41 12.30 3.08
CA ILE A 58 -5.52 13.44 2.86
C ILE A 58 -5.70 14.00 1.45
N TYR A 59 -5.63 13.15 0.42
CA TYR A 59 -5.82 13.51 -0.98
C TYR A 59 -7.18 14.18 -1.20
N ARG A 60 -8.26 13.61 -0.63
CA ARG A 60 -9.60 14.18 -0.73
C ARG A 60 -9.69 15.57 -0.12
N ARG A 61 -9.05 15.81 1.02
CA ARG A 61 -8.98 17.14 1.65
C ARG A 61 -8.16 18.12 0.81
N LEU A 62 -6.96 17.74 0.39
CA LEU A 62 -6.09 18.60 -0.42
C LEU A 62 -6.75 19.00 -1.73
N LYS A 63 -7.42 18.06 -2.41
CA LYS A 63 -8.15 18.33 -3.66
C LYS A 63 -9.34 19.26 -3.48
N ARG A 64 -9.97 19.29 -2.29
CA ARG A 64 -11.04 20.24 -1.98
C ARG A 64 -10.49 21.65 -1.82
N ASN A 65 -9.38 21.79 -1.09
CA ASN A 65 -8.71 23.08 -0.89
C ASN A 65 -8.08 23.64 -2.18
N GLU A 66 -7.73 22.80 -3.16
CA GLU A 66 -7.27 23.25 -4.50
C GLU A 66 -8.41 23.88 -5.35
N LYS A 67 -9.68 23.74 -4.95
CA LYS A 67 -10.86 24.23 -5.69
C LYS A 67 -11.54 25.45 -5.06
N GLU A 68 -11.22 25.76 -3.81
CA GLU A 68 -11.65 26.97 -3.10
C GLU A 68 -10.66 28.10 -3.37
#